data_AF-A0A671EL30-F1
#
_entry.id   AF-A0A671EL30-F1
#
_cell.length_a   1.000
_cell.length_b   1.000
_cell.length_c   1.000
_cell.angle_alpha   90.00
_cell.angle_beta   90.00
_cell.angle_gamma   90.00
#
_symmetry.space_group_name_H-M   'P 1'
#
loop_
_entity.id
_entity.type
_entity.pdbx_description
1 polymer ?
#
loop_
_entity_poly.entity_id
_entity_poly.type
_entity_poly.pdbx_seq_one_letter_code
_entity_poly.pdbx_strand_id
1 'polypeptide(L)'
;MEPCRSLALLAGSLGLIAILVALSTDFWFMAMGPTSSSHSGLWPKGNHDLVVLIAGYIHVTQTFSILAALLGLVSVGLLVLSCIPSLSAPGRGPLFSSITAFAAALSVMVAMVVYTSERWSQPGHPQIQTFFSWSFYLGWVSVPLFLSAGGLSLGAHCSGPRPGYDTL
;
A
#
# COMPACT_ATOMS: atom_id res chain seq x y z
N MET A 1 8.90 25.49 -2.89
CA MET A 1 8.84 24.09 -3.39
C MET A 1 9.11 23.03 -2.31
N GLU A 2 9.60 23.41 -1.13
CA GLU A 2 9.88 22.48 -0.01
C GLU A 2 8.64 21.89 0.70
N PRO A 3 7.52 22.61 0.95
CA PRO A 3 6.42 22.06 1.75
C PRO A 3 5.72 20.88 1.05
N CYS A 4 5.58 20.91 -0.28
CA CYS A 4 4.97 19.80 -1.03
C CYS A 4 5.81 18.52 -0.95
N ARG A 5 7.14 18.63 -0.91
CA ARG A 5 8.05 17.48 -0.80
C ARG A 5 8.00 16.88 0.60
N SER A 6 7.98 17.70 1.65
CA SER A 6 7.82 17.23 3.03
C SER A 6 6.47 16.56 3.25
N LEU A 7 5.38 17.12 2.69
CA LEU A 7 4.06 16.48 2.74
C LEU A 7 4.02 15.16 1.97
N ALA A 8 4.67 15.08 0.80
CA ALA A 8 4.78 13.83 0.04
C ALA A 8 5.53 12.74 0.82
N LEU A 9 6.61 13.11 1.50
CA LEU A 9 7.37 12.22 2.39
C LEU A 9 6.55 11.73 3.57
N LEU A 10 5.79 12.62 4.23
CA LEU A 10 4.93 12.26 5.35
C LEU A 10 3.82 11.32 4.89
N ALA A 11 3.13 11.64 3.79
CA ALA A 11 2.08 10.79 3.24
C ALA A 11 2.62 9.42 2.80
N GLY A 12 3.76 9.39 2.11
CA GLY A 12 4.40 8.15 1.66
C GLY A 12 4.89 7.27 2.80
N SER A 13 5.50 7.86 3.84
CA SER A 13 5.96 7.12 5.03
C SER A 13 4.78 6.59 5.86
N LEU A 14 3.73 7.39 6.04
CA LEU A 14 2.51 6.93 6.72
C LEU A 14 1.82 5.81 5.94
N GLY A 15 1.75 5.91 4.61
CA GLY A 15 1.23 4.85 3.74
C GLY A 15 2.06 3.56 3.83
N LEU A 16 3.40 3.67 3.87
CA LEU A 16 4.30 2.55 4.03
C LEU A 16 4.16 1.87 5.41
N ILE A 17 4.06 2.66 6.47
CA ILE A 17 3.82 2.12 7.81
C ILE A 17 2.46 1.41 7.85
N ALA A 18 1.41 2.01 7.29
CA ALA A 18 0.08 1.42 7.26
C ALA A 18 0.06 0.06 6.54
N ILE A 19 0.72 -0.06 5.38
CA ILE A 19 0.77 -1.34 4.63
C ILE A 19 1.65 -2.38 5.35
N LEU A 20 2.76 -1.99 5.98
CA LEU A 20 3.60 -2.91 6.77
C LEU A 20 2.88 -3.41 8.02
N VAL A 21 2.15 -2.54 8.71
CA VAL A 21 1.30 -2.90 9.85
C VAL A 21 0.19 -3.83 9.37
N ALA A 22 -0.46 -3.54 8.24
CA ALA A 22 -1.47 -4.44 7.67
C ALA A 22 -0.87 -5.82 7.34
N LEU A 23 0.29 -5.88 6.67
CA LEU A 23 0.98 -7.13 6.32
C LEU A 23 1.42 -7.97 7.53
N SER A 24 1.89 -7.32 8.60
CA SER A 24 2.45 -8.01 9.78
C SER A 24 1.39 -8.46 10.78
N THR A 25 0.19 -7.89 10.72
CA THR A 25 -0.84 -8.14 11.70
C THR A 25 -1.79 -9.24 11.24
N ASP A 26 -2.05 -10.20 12.13
CA ASP A 26 -2.98 -11.30 11.88
C ASP A 26 -4.47 -10.86 11.97
N PHE A 27 -4.73 -9.55 12.02
CA PHE A 27 -6.05 -8.97 12.27
C PHE A 27 -6.74 -8.50 10.97
N TRP A 28 -6.61 -9.27 9.90
CA TRP A 28 -7.37 -9.01 8.67
C TRP A 28 -8.83 -9.42 8.82
N PHE A 29 -9.06 -10.49 9.58
CA PHE A 29 -10.38 -11.06 9.73
C PHE A 29 -10.63 -11.56 11.14
N MET A 30 -11.80 -11.20 11.66
CA MET A 30 -12.30 -11.68 12.94
C MET A 30 -13.50 -12.60 12.66
N ALA A 31 -13.36 -13.88 12.99
CA ALA A 31 -14.45 -14.82 13.03
C ALA A 31 -14.89 -14.98 14.49
N MET A 32 -16.08 -14.49 14.82
CA MET A 32 -16.67 -14.67 16.15
C MET A 32 -17.57 -15.90 16.16
N GLY A 33 -17.19 -16.90 16.94
CA GLY A 33 -18.05 -18.01 17.32
C GLY A 33 -18.69 -17.78 18.70
N PRO A 34 -19.68 -18.59 19.10
CA PRO A 34 -20.45 -18.40 20.33
C PRO A 34 -19.63 -18.48 21.64
N THR A 35 -18.41 -19.03 21.61
CA THR A 35 -17.53 -19.15 22.80
C THR A 35 -16.08 -18.74 22.57
N SER A 36 -15.68 -18.40 21.34
CA SER A 36 -14.29 -18.08 21.01
C SER A 36 -14.18 -17.22 19.75
N SER A 37 -13.32 -16.20 19.81
CA SER A 37 -12.95 -15.34 18.69
C SER A 37 -11.64 -15.83 18.08
N SER A 38 -11.68 -16.25 16.82
CA SER A 38 -10.48 -16.66 16.08
C SER A 38 -10.07 -15.57 15.10
N HIS A 39 -8.81 -15.18 15.17
CA HIS A 39 -8.22 -14.15 14.33
C HIS A 39 -7.45 -14.85 13.22
N SER A 40 -7.78 -14.54 11.97
CA SER A 40 -7.07 -15.08 10.82
C SER A 40 -6.35 -13.96 10.10
N GLY A 41 -5.02 -14.05 10.12
CA GLY A 41 -4.14 -13.21 9.35
C GLY A 41 -4.11 -13.56 7.87
N LEU A 42 -3.30 -12.82 7.14
CA LEU A 42 -3.01 -13.14 5.74
C LEU A 42 -2.15 -14.40 5.61
N TRP A 43 -1.49 -14.86 6.68
CA TRP A 43 -0.63 -16.05 6.70
C TRP A 43 -1.41 -17.29 7.19
N PRO A 44 -1.63 -18.30 6.34
CA PRO A 44 -2.45 -19.45 6.71
C PRO A 44 -1.79 -20.29 7.82
N LYS A 45 -2.53 -20.52 8.90
CA LYS A 45 -2.20 -21.47 9.98
C LYS A 45 -3.24 -22.61 9.94
N GLY A 46 -3.11 -23.58 9.03
CA GLY A 46 -4.15 -24.63 8.90
C GLY A 46 -3.91 -25.69 7.82
N ASN A 47 -4.67 -26.80 7.90
CA ASN A 47 -4.47 -28.10 7.23
C ASN A 47 -4.74 -28.09 5.71
N HIS A 48 -3.95 -28.89 4.97
CA HIS A 48 -3.63 -28.75 3.54
C HIS A 48 -4.79 -28.74 2.50
N ASP A 49 -5.94 -29.40 2.72
CA ASP A 49 -6.92 -29.62 1.64
C ASP A 49 -7.95 -28.49 1.45
N LEU A 50 -8.45 -27.87 2.53
CA LEU A 50 -9.30 -26.67 2.44
C LEU A 50 -8.48 -25.43 2.06
N VAL A 51 -7.16 -25.50 2.27
CA VAL A 51 -6.20 -24.44 2.02
C VAL A 51 -5.99 -24.21 0.53
N VAL A 52 -6.17 -25.17 -0.39
CA VAL A 52 -5.78 -24.98 -1.80
C VAL A 52 -6.56 -23.86 -2.51
N LEU A 53 -7.90 -23.81 -2.36
CA LEU A 53 -8.72 -22.73 -2.95
C LEU A 53 -8.59 -21.42 -2.17
N ILE A 54 -8.51 -21.51 -0.83
CA ILE A 54 -8.33 -20.37 0.06
C ILE A 54 -6.94 -19.72 -0.13
N ALA A 55 -5.93 -20.52 -0.44
CA ALA A 55 -4.55 -20.09 -0.64
C ALA A 55 -4.38 -19.33 -1.95
N GLY A 56 -5.18 -19.60 -2.98
CA GLY A 56 -5.03 -18.94 -4.29
C GLY A 56 -5.18 -17.42 -4.18
N TYR A 57 -6.32 -16.94 -3.71
CA TYR A 57 -6.55 -15.49 -3.57
C TYR A 57 -5.74 -14.87 -2.43
N ILE A 58 -5.43 -15.63 -1.37
CA ILE A 58 -4.54 -15.17 -0.30
C ILE A 58 -3.12 -14.96 -0.84
N HIS A 59 -2.58 -15.87 -1.65
CA HIS A 59 -1.28 -15.71 -2.29
C HIS A 59 -1.25 -14.49 -3.20
N VAL A 60 -2.29 -14.27 -4.00
CA VAL A 60 -2.41 -13.05 -4.83
C VAL A 60 -2.37 -11.81 -3.93
N THR A 61 -3.19 -11.78 -2.88
CA THR A 61 -3.24 -10.66 -1.93
C THR A 61 -1.88 -10.42 -1.25
N GLN A 62 -1.18 -11.48 -0.84
CA GLN A 62 0.16 -11.41 -0.26
C GLN A 62 1.18 -10.86 -1.25
N THR A 63 1.26 -11.41 -2.46
CA THR A 63 2.23 -10.99 -3.47
C THR A 63 2.04 -9.52 -3.84
N PHE A 64 0.80 -9.08 -4.07
CA PHE A 64 0.51 -7.69 -4.37
C PHE A 64 0.77 -6.75 -3.18
N SER A 65 0.51 -7.19 -1.95
CA SER A 65 0.81 -6.41 -0.74
C SER A 65 2.32 -6.27 -0.51
N ILE A 66 3.10 -7.34 -0.69
CA ILE A 66 4.57 -7.31 -0.62
C ILE A 66 5.13 -6.41 -1.71
N LEU A 67 4.64 -6.55 -2.95
CA LEU A 67 5.03 -5.71 -4.06
C LEU A 67 4.75 -4.23 -3.76
N ALA A 68 3.58 -3.92 -3.19
CA ALA A 68 3.24 -2.56 -2.77
C ALA A 68 4.18 -2.03 -1.68
N ALA A 69 4.54 -2.84 -0.69
CA ALA A 69 5.48 -2.45 0.36
C ALA A 69 6.89 -2.16 -0.21
N LEU A 70 7.37 -2.99 -1.15
CA LEU A 70 8.64 -2.78 -1.83
C LEU A 70 8.61 -1.51 -2.68
N LEU A 71 7.56 -1.30 -3.48
CA LEU A 71 7.38 -0.11 -4.30
C LEU A 71 7.24 1.16 -3.45
N GLY A 72 6.52 1.09 -2.32
CA GLY A 72 6.40 2.17 -1.35
C GLY A 72 7.75 2.51 -0.69
N LEU A 73 8.54 1.51 -0.33
CA LEU A 73 9.89 1.70 0.22
C LEU A 73 10.82 2.38 -0.80
N VAL A 74 10.78 1.93 -2.06
CA VAL A 74 11.53 2.57 -3.15
C VAL A 74 11.07 4.02 -3.35
N SER A 75 9.76 4.27 -3.32
CA SER A 75 9.20 5.62 -3.47
C SER A 75 9.68 6.58 -2.37
N VAL A 76 9.58 6.16 -1.11
CA VAL A 76 10.06 6.94 0.05
C VAL A 76 11.56 7.13 -0.01
N GLY A 77 12.33 6.10 -0.37
CA GLY A 77 13.78 6.20 -0.52
C GLY A 77 14.20 7.22 -1.58
N LEU A 78 13.53 7.23 -2.74
CA LEU A 78 13.76 8.22 -3.80
C LEU A 78 13.36 9.64 -3.36
N LEU A 79 12.30 9.79 -2.58
CA LEU A 79 11.90 11.09 -2.00
C LEU A 79 12.95 11.60 -1.00
N VAL A 80 13.46 10.74 -0.12
CA VAL A 80 14.53 11.09 0.84
C VAL A 80 15.79 11.50 0.10
N LEU A 81 16.20 10.74 -0.92
CA LEU A 81 17.37 11.08 -1.74
C LEU A 81 17.19 12.42 -2.47
N SER A 82 15.97 12.70 -2.92
CA SER A 82 15.60 13.97 -3.55
C SER A 82 15.64 15.17 -2.60
N CYS A 83 15.55 14.94 -1.28
CA CYS A 83 15.72 15.98 -0.26
C CYS A 83 17.18 16.27 0.08
N ILE A 84 18.13 15.41 -0.32
CA ILE A 84 19.56 15.61 -0.07
C ILE A 84 20.17 16.34 -1.29
N PRO A 85 20.61 17.61 -1.15
CA PRO A 85 21.13 18.39 -2.26
C PRO A 85 22.42 17.81 -2.88
N SER A 86 23.22 17.08 -2.10
CA SER A 86 24.51 16.51 -2.52
C SER A 86 24.42 15.24 -3.36
N LEU A 87 23.27 14.55 -3.34
CA LEU A 87 23.03 13.28 -4.06
C LEU A 87 21.92 13.40 -5.12
N SER A 88 21.31 14.59 -5.25
CA SER A 88 20.24 14.84 -6.20
C SER A 88 20.79 14.90 -7.63
N ALA A 89 20.74 13.76 -8.33
CA ALA A 89 20.93 13.72 -9.78
C ALA A 89 19.84 14.57 -10.50
N PRO A 90 20.13 15.14 -11.69
CA PRO A 90 19.33 16.19 -12.29
C PRO A 90 17.86 15.79 -12.49
N GLY A 91 16.95 16.43 -11.74
CA GLY A 91 15.50 16.56 -12.01
C GLY A 91 14.63 15.29 -12.05
N ARG A 92 15.17 14.09 -12.23
CA ARG A 92 14.39 12.87 -12.54
C ARG A 92 13.94 12.06 -11.31
N GLY A 93 14.59 12.23 -10.16
CA GLY A 93 14.25 11.51 -8.92
C GLY A 93 12.76 11.62 -8.50
N PRO A 94 12.16 12.83 -8.51
CA PRO A 94 10.76 13.03 -8.13
C PRO A 94 9.75 12.33 -9.07
N LEU A 95 10.08 12.19 -10.37
CA LEU A 95 9.23 11.47 -11.33
C LEU A 95 9.23 9.98 -11.04
N PHE A 96 10.40 9.37 -10.86
CA PHE A 96 10.51 7.95 -10.55
C PHE A 96 9.82 7.63 -9.22
N SER A 97 9.96 8.50 -8.21
CA SER A 97 9.24 8.34 -6.94
C SER A 97 7.72 8.40 -7.11
N SER A 98 7.22 9.28 -7.99
CA SER A 98 5.78 9.38 -8.27
C SER A 98 5.25 8.12 -8.95
N ILE A 99 5.97 7.61 -9.95
CA ILE A 99 5.60 6.38 -10.66
C ILE A 99 5.57 5.18 -9.70
N THR A 100 6.58 5.05 -8.83
CA THR A 100 6.60 3.95 -7.85
C THR A 100 5.53 4.11 -6.78
N ALA A 101 5.18 5.33 -6.36
CA ALA A 101 4.05 5.59 -5.45
C ALA A 101 2.70 5.18 -6.07
N PHE A 102 2.44 5.54 -7.32
CA PHE A 102 1.22 5.14 -8.03
C PHE A 102 1.17 3.62 -8.25
N ALA A 103 2.29 3.00 -8.60
CA ALA A 103 2.38 1.56 -8.73
C ALA A 103 2.13 0.85 -7.39
N ALA A 104 2.63 1.39 -6.27
CA ALA A 104 2.34 0.90 -4.93
C ALA A 104 0.85 1.00 -4.61
N ALA A 105 0.22 2.16 -4.87
CA ALA A 105 -1.21 2.39 -4.64
C ALA A 105 -2.08 1.40 -5.43
N LEU A 106 -1.79 1.20 -6.72
CA LEU A 106 -2.50 0.25 -7.57
C LEU A 106 -2.31 -1.18 -7.08
N SER A 107 -1.10 -1.55 -6.66
CA SER A 107 -0.79 -2.89 -6.14
C SER A 107 -1.59 -3.18 -4.86
N VAL A 108 -1.64 -2.23 -3.90
CA VAL A 108 -2.50 -2.38 -2.72
C VAL A 108 -3.96 -2.47 -3.12
N MET A 109 -4.43 -1.59 -4.00
CA MET A 109 -5.83 -1.57 -4.42
C MET A 109 -6.26 -2.93 -5.01
N VAL A 110 -5.43 -3.53 -5.87
CA VAL A 110 -5.67 -4.88 -6.40
C VAL A 110 -5.73 -5.92 -5.27
N ALA A 111 -4.77 -5.90 -4.34
CA ALA A 111 -4.77 -6.82 -3.20
C ALA A 111 -6.08 -6.71 -2.39
N MET A 112 -6.51 -5.48 -2.07
CA MET A 112 -7.72 -5.24 -1.28
C MET A 112 -8.99 -5.63 -2.04
N VAL A 113 -9.07 -5.34 -3.34
CA VAL A 113 -10.22 -5.68 -4.17
C VAL A 113 -10.36 -7.19 -4.32
N VAL A 114 -9.27 -7.91 -4.64
CA VAL A 114 -9.27 -9.38 -4.76
C VAL A 114 -9.68 -10.02 -3.44
N TYR A 115 -9.13 -9.55 -2.32
CA TYR A 115 -9.50 -10.05 -0.99
C TYR A 115 -10.99 -9.82 -0.67
N THR A 116 -11.54 -8.68 -1.10
CA THR A 116 -12.95 -8.33 -0.86
C THR A 116 -13.88 -9.14 -1.76
N SER A 117 -13.56 -9.28 -3.05
CA SER A 117 -14.40 -9.94 -4.05
C SER A 117 -14.50 -11.45 -3.79
N GLU A 118 -13.38 -12.09 -3.52
CA GLU A 118 -13.32 -13.54 -3.25
C GLU A 118 -13.98 -13.90 -1.93
N ARG A 119 -14.10 -12.95 -1.01
CA ARG A 119 -14.78 -13.16 0.26
C ARG A 119 -16.26 -12.87 0.20
N TRP A 120 -16.68 -11.93 -0.65
CA TRP A 120 -18.09 -11.67 -0.94
C TRP A 120 -18.75 -12.81 -1.71
N SER A 121 -17.99 -13.55 -2.52
CA SER A 121 -18.48 -14.70 -3.29
C SER A 121 -18.65 -15.99 -2.47
N GLN A 122 -18.10 -16.06 -1.25
CA GLN A 122 -18.25 -17.23 -0.38
C GLN A 122 -19.63 -17.24 0.29
N PRO A 123 -20.42 -18.34 0.16
CA PRO A 123 -21.70 -18.48 0.85
C PRO A 123 -21.49 -18.35 2.36
N GLY A 124 -22.09 -17.33 2.97
CA GLY A 124 -22.02 -17.13 4.41
C GLY A 124 -22.69 -18.30 5.15
N HIS A 125 -21.92 -19.03 5.96
CA HIS A 125 -22.51 -19.99 6.89
C HIS A 125 -23.27 -19.22 7.99
N PRO A 126 -24.54 -19.57 8.29
CA PRO A 126 -25.42 -18.79 9.17
C PRO A 126 -24.97 -18.71 10.64
N GLN A 127 -23.89 -19.41 11.02
CA GLN A 127 -23.45 -19.57 12.41
C GLN A 127 -22.14 -18.84 12.73
N ILE A 128 -21.46 -18.26 11.74
CA ILE A 128 -20.17 -17.57 11.93
C ILE A 128 -20.31 -16.14 11.41
N GLN A 129 -20.32 -15.17 12.33
CA GLN A 129 -20.32 -13.77 11.96
C GLN A 129 -18.88 -13.35 11.65
N THR A 130 -18.70 -12.86 10.43
CA THR A 130 -17.39 -12.58 9.85
C THR A 130 -17.25 -11.08 9.65
N PHE A 131 -16.28 -10.47 10.33
CA PHE A 131 -16.04 -9.03 10.25
C PHE A 131 -14.65 -8.73 9.70
N PHE A 132 -14.59 -7.70 8.83
CA PHE A 132 -13.33 -7.08 8.44
C PHE A 132 -12.75 -6.35 9.65
N SER A 133 -11.49 -6.63 9.95
CA SER A 133 -10.80 -6.07 11.11
C SER A 133 -9.88 -4.91 10.69
N TRP A 134 -9.29 -4.22 11.67
CA TRP A 134 -8.61 -2.93 11.51
C TRP A 134 -7.46 -2.95 10.48
N SER A 135 -6.75 -4.06 10.32
CA SER A 135 -5.67 -4.23 9.33
C SER A 135 -6.17 -4.07 7.89
N PHE A 136 -7.39 -4.50 7.61
CA PHE A 136 -8.01 -4.33 6.29
C PHE A 136 -8.30 -2.84 6.02
N TYR A 137 -8.80 -2.10 7.02
CA TYR A 137 -8.99 -0.66 6.86
C TYR A 137 -7.66 0.08 6.68
N LEU A 138 -6.59 -0.34 7.35
CA LEU A 138 -5.24 0.22 7.13
C LEU A 138 -4.74 0.00 5.70
N GLY A 139 -5.01 -1.17 5.10
CA GLY A 139 -4.74 -1.41 3.69
C GLY A 139 -5.46 -0.40 2.78
N TRP A 140 -6.75 -0.17 3.00
CA TRP A 140 -7.52 0.83 2.25
C TRP A 140 -7.04 2.27 2.48
N VAL A 141 -6.66 2.62 3.72
CA VAL A 141 -6.12 3.94 4.06
C VAL A 141 -4.76 4.19 3.40
N SER A 142 -3.96 3.14 3.16
CA SER A 142 -2.67 3.29 2.49
C SER A 142 -2.80 3.72 1.01
N VAL A 143 -3.90 3.38 0.33
CA VAL A 143 -4.14 3.75 -1.08
C VAL A 143 -4.18 5.27 -1.29
N PRO A 144 -5.08 6.05 -0.63
CA PRO A 144 -5.10 7.50 -0.80
C PRO A 144 -3.81 8.16 -0.30
N LEU A 145 -3.13 7.58 0.70
CA LEU A 145 -1.83 8.07 1.16
C LEU A 145 -0.76 7.95 0.06
N PHE A 146 -0.64 6.78 -0.60
CA PHE A 146 0.29 6.63 -1.73
C PHE A 146 -0.11 7.48 -2.95
N LEU A 147 -1.39 7.63 -3.25
CA LEU A 147 -1.87 8.51 -4.32
C LEU A 147 -1.51 9.98 -4.04
N SER A 148 -1.71 10.44 -2.80
CA SER A 148 -1.35 11.81 -2.41
C SER A 148 0.16 12.03 -2.45
N ALA A 149 0.96 11.06 -2.01
CA ALA A 149 2.42 11.12 -2.09
C ALA A 149 2.90 11.21 -3.56
N GLY A 150 2.33 10.40 -4.46
CA GLY A 150 2.63 10.46 -5.89
C GLY A 150 2.20 11.77 -6.54
N GLY A 151 0.99 12.26 -6.23
CA GLY A 151 0.46 13.52 -6.76
C GLY A 151 1.26 14.74 -6.31
N LEU A 152 1.62 14.81 -5.03
CA LEU A 152 2.45 15.89 -4.47
C LEU A 152 3.86 15.88 -5.07
N SER A 153 4.43 14.70 -5.29
CA SER A 153 5.75 14.52 -5.92
C SER A 153 5.75 14.95 -7.39
N LEU A 154 4.71 14.58 -8.13
CA LEU A 154 4.53 14.97 -9.53
C LEU A 154 4.28 16.48 -9.66
N GLY A 155 3.43 17.05 -8.79
CA GLY A 155 3.19 18.49 -8.73
C GLY A 155 4.46 19.28 -8.43
N ALA A 156 5.30 18.79 -7.51
CA ALA A 156 6.60 19.39 -7.22
C ALA A 156 7.57 19.30 -8.41
N HIS A 157 7.51 18.25 -9.24
CA HIS A 157 8.30 18.16 -10.46
C HIS A 157 7.81 19.14 -11.54
N CYS A 158 6.51 19.18 -11.82
CA CYS A 158 5.93 20.04 -12.86
C CYS A 158 6.05 21.55 -12.54
N SER A 159 6.13 21.89 -11.25
CA SER A 159 6.27 23.27 -10.78
C SER A 159 7.73 23.74 -10.74
N GLY A 160 8.70 22.88 -11.09
CA GLY A 160 10.12 23.23 -11.11
C GLY A 160 10.41 24.28 -12.19
N PRO A 161 11.41 25.16 -12.00
CA PRO A 161 11.75 26.15 -13.01
C PRO A 161 12.00 25.46 -14.34
N ARG A 162 11.19 25.77 -15.36
CA ARG A 162 11.55 25.46 -16.75
C ARG A 162 12.92 26.10 -16.98
N PRO A 163 13.91 25.38 -17.54
CA PRO A 163 15.16 26.01 -17.96
C PRO A 163 14.77 27.06 -19.01
N GLY A 164 14.67 28.31 -18.56
CA GLY A 164 14.39 29.45 -19.40
C GLY A 164 15.58 29.65 -20.33
N TYR A 165 15.29 29.63 -21.63
CA TYR A 165 16.19 30.11 -22.68
C TYR A 165 16.28 31.65 -22.66
N ASP A 166 16.48 32.25 -21.49
CA ASP A 166 16.55 33.71 -21.29
C ASP A 166 17.99 34.19 -21.10
N THR A 167 18.91 33.66 -21.89
CA THR A 167 20.26 34.23 -22.06
C THR A 167 20.66 34.16 -23.53
N LEU A 168 20.06 35.02 -24.36
CA LEU A 168 20.59 35.45 -25.64
C LEU A 168 20.46 36.97 -25.74
#